data_AF-A0A0B2UK22-F1
#
_entry.id   AF-A0A0B2UK22-F1
#
_cell.length_a   1.000
_cell.length_b   1.000
_cell.length_c   1.000
_cell.angle_alpha   90.00
_cell.angle_beta   90.00
_cell.angle_gamma   90.00
#
_symmetry.space_group_name_H-M   'P 1'
#
loop_
_entity.id
_entity.type
_entity.pdbx_description
1 polymer ?
#
loop_
_entity_poly.entity_id
_entity_poly.type
_entity_poly.pdbx_seq_one_letter_code
_entity_poly.pdbx_strand_id
1 'polypeptide(L)'
;MNKGMPSKVSLVKAVDGQMEPENQSDNWCRHFGTKTKGRLVLNAHEVEYLNGNNESNCCIMTKAYFFIKSNCCNLLLDLNGDFMLYKKHKNFNRKKDKPMCSMKFVGSDDAARDAIGCIGGILSKESLGFCVLSESQFTFLKVTKMECLDMKTPLKLKK
;
A
#
# COMPACT_ATOMS: atom_id res chain seq x y z
N MET A 1 -20.87 1.67 10.16
CA MET A 1 -20.89 0.19 10.04
C MET A 1 -19.47 -0.32 10.26
N ASN A 2 -19.16 -0.86 11.44
CA ASN A 2 -17.87 -1.52 11.70
C ASN A 2 -17.83 -2.83 10.90
N LYS A 3 -17.16 -2.81 9.75
CA LYS A 3 -16.70 -4.07 9.14
C LYS A 3 -15.59 -4.59 10.05
N GLY A 4 -15.92 -5.63 10.81
CA GLY A 4 -15.07 -6.18 11.86
C GLY A 4 -13.65 -6.44 11.39
N MET A 5 -12.69 -6.15 12.27
CA MET A 5 -11.30 -6.56 12.10
C MET A 5 -11.25 -8.03 11.69
N PRO A 6 -10.29 -8.42 10.82
CA PRO A 6 -10.12 -9.83 10.48
C PRO A 6 -10.00 -10.65 11.77
N SER A 7 -10.64 -11.81 11.80
CA SER A 7 -10.40 -12.81 12.84
C SER A 7 -8.89 -13.08 12.92
N LYS A 8 -8.35 -13.04 14.15
CA LYS A 8 -6.92 -13.23 14.43
C LYS A 8 -6.40 -14.47 13.70
N VAL A 9 -5.33 -14.30 12.93
CA VAL A 9 -4.69 -15.39 12.19
C VAL A 9 -3.45 -15.85 12.95
N SER A 10 -3.24 -17.16 13.06
CA SER A 10 -2.00 -17.72 13.60
C SER A 10 -0.84 -17.47 12.64
N LEU A 11 0.24 -16.90 13.18
CA LEU A 11 1.45 -16.57 12.43
C LEU A 11 2.64 -17.36 12.97
N VAL A 12 3.51 -17.79 12.07
CA VAL A 12 4.76 -18.47 12.39
C VAL A 12 5.95 -17.65 11.89
N LYS A 13 7.03 -17.66 12.65
CA LYS A 13 8.30 -17.05 12.24
C LYS A 13 9.15 -18.12 11.57
N ALA A 14 9.48 -17.91 10.31
CA ALA A 14 10.35 -18.79 9.55
C ALA A 14 11.82 -18.68 10.02
N VAL A 15 12.64 -19.64 9.58
CA VAL A 15 14.08 -19.74 9.95
C VAL A 15 14.87 -18.51 9.52
N ASP A 16 14.48 -17.87 8.41
CA ASP A 16 15.06 -16.62 7.92
C ASP A 16 14.47 -15.36 8.58
N GLY A 17 13.66 -15.54 9.63
CA GLY A 17 13.06 -14.47 10.42
C GLY A 17 11.82 -13.83 9.79
N GLN A 18 11.41 -14.27 8.61
CA GLN A 18 10.21 -13.78 7.93
C GLN A 18 8.93 -14.30 8.60
N MET A 19 7.86 -13.51 8.58
CA MET A 19 6.57 -13.88 9.15
C MET A 19 5.68 -14.50 8.08
N GLU A 20 5.09 -15.65 8.40
CA GLU A 20 4.23 -16.42 7.50
C GLU A 20 2.92 -16.78 8.21
N PRO A 21 1.77 -16.81 7.52
CA PRO A 21 0.54 -17.35 8.10
C PRO A 21 0.60 -18.87 8.13
N GLU A 22 0.08 -19.51 9.18
CA GLU A 22 -0.04 -20.98 9.22
C GLU A 22 -0.90 -21.51 8.06
N ASN A 23 -2.04 -20.86 7.81
CA ASN A 23 -2.88 -21.18 6.65
C ASN A 23 -2.48 -20.35 5.43
N GLN A 24 -1.51 -20.87 4.68
CA GLN A 24 -0.96 -20.26 3.47
C GLN A 24 -2.03 -20.07 2.37
N SER A 25 -2.86 -21.08 2.13
CA SER A 25 -3.84 -21.09 1.04
C SER A 25 -4.98 -20.09 1.27
N ASP A 26 -5.54 -20.04 2.47
CA ASP A 26 -6.62 -19.11 2.80
C ASP A 26 -6.15 -17.65 2.72
N ASN A 27 -4.99 -17.35 3.30
CA ASN A 27 -4.43 -16.00 3.27
C ASN A 27 -4.04 -15.56 1.85
N TRP A 28 -3.60 -16.49 1.00
CA TRP A 28 -3.39 -16.21 -0.42
C TRP A 28 -4.69 -15.81 -1.14
N CYS A 29 -5.77 -16.55 -0.88
CA CYS A 29 -7.12 -16.27 -1.41
C CYS A 29 -7.69 -14.95 -0.89
N ARG A 30 -7.34 -14.56 0.34
CA ARG A 30 -7.69 -13.26 0.94
C ARG A 30 -6.74 -12.12 0.53
N HIS A 31 -5.81 -12.44 -0.37
CA HIS A 31 -4.85 -11.51 -0.96
C HIS A 31 -3.90 -10.86 0.07
N PHE A 32 -3.42 -11.64 1.02
CA PHE A 32 -2.30 -11.28 1.91
C PHE A 32 -1.00 -11.91 1.45
N GLY A 33 0.11 -11.23 1.71
CA GLY A 33 1.47 -11.70 1.48
C GLY A 33 1.88 -11.77 0.02
N THR A 34 3.17 -12.05 -0.14
CA THR A 34 3.85 -12.27 -1.42
C THR A 34 4.50 -13.66 -1.43
N LYS A 35 4.45 -14.34 -2.58
CA LYS A 35 5.08 -15.65 -2.72
C LYS A 35 6.59 -15.49 -2.96
N THR A 36 7.38 -15.97 -2.02
CA THR A 36 8.84 -15.96 -2.06
C THR A 36 9.37 -17.36 -1.78
N LYS A 37 10.17 -17.93 -2.69
CA LYS A 37 10.72 -19.30 -2.55
C LYS A 37 9.64 -20.36 -2.21
N GLY A 38 8.46 -20.24 -2.83
CA GLY A 38 7.34 -21.16 -2.63
C GLY A 38 6.49 -20.93 -1.37
N ARG A 39 6.88 -19.99 -0.49
CA ARG A 39 6.19 -19.66 0.77
C ARG A 39 5.48 -18.32 0.66
N LEU A 40 4.39 -18.15 1.41
CA LEU A 40 3.67 -16.88 1.54
C LEU A 40 4.24 -16.09 2.71
N VAL A 41 4.90 -14.98 2.38
CA VAL A 41 5.56 -14.10 3.35
C VAL A 41 4.74 -12.83 3.51
N LEU A 42 4.54 -12.41 4.75
CA LEU A 42 3.80 -11.21 5.11
C LEU A 42 4.76 -10.04 5.34
N ASN A 43 4.34 -8.85 4.94
CA ASN A 43 5.02 -7.62 5.37
C ASN A 43 4.57 -7.20 6.78
N ALA A 44 5.29 -6.25 7.39
CA ALA A 44 5.02 -5.79 8.76
C ALA A 44 3.58 -5.29 8.96
N HIS A 45 3.03 -4.53 8.01
CA HIS A 45 1.66 -4.01 8.10
C HIS A 45 0.61 -5.12 8.01
N GLU A 46 0.85 -6.15 7.19
CA GLU A 46 0.00 -7.33 7.12
C GLU A 46 0.02 -8.15 8.40
N VAL A 47 1.19 -8.29 9.02
CA VAL A 47 1.33 -8.96 10.33
C VAL A 47 0.51 -8.22 11.38
N GLU A 48 0.62 -6.89 11.46
CA GLU A 48 -0.19 -6.08 12.38
C GLU A 48 -1.69 -6.21 12.08
N TYR A 49 -2.09 -6.18 10.81
CA TYR A 49 -3.48 -6.35 10.37
C TYR A 49 -4.07 -7.69 10.78
N LEU A 50 -3.32 -8.78 10.56
CA LEU A 50 -3.78 -10.14 10.80
C LEU A 50 -3.72 -10.56 12.27
N ASN A 51 -2.84 -9.95 13.07
CA ASN A 51 -2.79 -10.16 14.52
C ASN A 51 -3.97 -9.54 15.26
N GLY A 52 -4.75 -8.67 14.60
CA GLY A 52 -5.87 -7.97 15.22
C GLY A 52 -5.41 -6.95 16.26
N ASN A 53 -4.20 -6.37 16.08
CA ASN A 53 -3.73 -5.30 16.95
C ASN A 53 -4.68 -4.11 16.84
N ASN A 54 -5.04 -3.53 17.99
CA ASN A 54 -5.98 -2.42 18.04
C ASN A 54 -5.45 -1.26 17.18
N GLU A 55 -6.22 -0.86 16.16
CA GLU A 55 -5.81 0.10 15.12
C GLU A 55 -5.27 1.39 15.74
N SER A 56 -5.77 1.78 16.93
CA SER A 56 -5.33 2.94 17.71
C SER A 56 -3.82 2.98 17.99
N ASN A 57 -3.19 1.83 18.22
CA ASN A 57 -1.82 1.72 18.69
C ASN A 57 -0.80 1.51 17.56
N CYS A 58 -1.28 1.33 16.33
CA CYS A 58 -0.42 1.17 15.17
C CYS A 58 0.07 2.53 14.65
N CYS A 59 1.19 2.54 13.92
CA CYS A 59 1.66 3.73 13.23
C CYS A 59 0.66 4.18 12.15
N ILE A 60 0.71 5.46 11.77
CA ILE A 60 -0.25 6.02 10.80
C ILE A 60 -0.24 5.28 9.44
N MET A 61 0.92 4.76 9.02
CA MET A 61 1.03 3.98 7.79
C MET A 61 0.24 2.67 7.87
N THR A 62 0.34 1.95 9.00
CA THR A 62 -0.47 0.76 9.24
C THR A 62 -1.96 1.11 9.29
N LYS A 63 -2.35 2.21 9.95
CA LYS A 63 -3.75 2.67 9.98
C LYS A 63 -4.28 2.93 8.56
N ALA A 64 -3.49 3.60 7.72
CA ALA A 64 -3.84 3.81 6.32
C ALA A 64 -3.95 2.48 5.55
N TYR A 65 -3.02 1.54 5.76
CA TYR A 65 -3.09 0.18 5.20
C TYR A 65 -4.41 -0.52 5.58
N PHE A 66 -4.77 -0.48 6.87
CA PHE A 66 -6.00 -1.09 7.41
C PHE A 66 -7.24 -0.50 6.73
N PHE A 67 -7.30 0.84 6.64
CA PHE A 67 -8.39 1.55 6.01
C PHE A 67 -8.62 1.09 4.57
N ILE A 68 -7.55 1.00 3.77
CA ILE A 68 -7.61 0.64 2.35
C ILE A 68 -8.11 -0.79 2.18
N LYS A 69 -7.50 -1.75 2.89
CA LYS A 69 -7.83 -3.18 2.80
C LYS A 69 -9.26 -3.45 3.24
N SER A 70 -9.72 -2.79 4.30
CA SER A 70 -11.08 -2.95 4.83
C SER A 70 -12.14 -2.37 3.90
N ASN A 71 -11.92 -1.17 3.37
CA ASN A 71 -13.02 -0.37 2.83
C ASN A 71 -13.01 -0.21 1.31
N CYS A 72 -11.85 -0.04 0.68
CA CYS A 72 -11.80 0.56 -0.66
C CYS A 72 -11.24 -0.39 -1.71
N CYS A 73 -10.07 -0.95 -1.47
CA CYS A 73 -9.23 -1.55 -2.50
C CYS A 73 -8.47 -2.77 -1.98
N ASN A 74 -7.93 -3.56 -2.91
CA ASN A 74 -6.86 -4.49 -2.60
C ASN A 74 -5.53 -3.74 -2.69
N LEU A 75 -4.65 -3.95 -1.72
CA LEU A 75 -3.32 -3.36 -1.68
C LEU A 75 -2.30 -4.48 -1.55
N LEU A 76 -1.41 -4.60 -2.53
CA LEU A 76 -0.43 -5.67 -2.65
C LEU A 76 0.96 -5.09 -2.87
N LEU A 77 2.00 -5.75 -2.37
CA LEU A 77 3.38 -5.41 -2.72
C LEU A 77 3.75 -6.01 -4.08
N ASP A 78 4.45 -5.24 -4.91
CA ASP A 78 5.13 -5.75 -6.08
C ASP A 78 6.50 -6.36 -5.71
N LEU A 79 7.29 -6.75 -6.71
CA LEU A 79 8.62 -7.34 -6.50
C LEU A 79 9.68 -6.31 -6.07
N ASN A 80 9.43 -5.02 -6.29
CA ASN A 80 10.30 -3.92 -5.89
C ASN A 80 10.01 -3.43 -4.47
N GLY A 81 8.93 -3.95 -3.85
CA GLY A 81 8.47 -3.52 -2.53
C GLY A 81 7.54 -2.30 -2.59
N ASP A 82 7.07 -1.91 -3.78
CA ASP A 82 6.10 -0.85 -3.95
C ASP A 82 4.68 -1.38 -3.75
N PHE A 83 3.83 -0.56 -3.14
CA PHE A 83 2.43 -0.89 -2.96
C PHE A 83 1.63 -0.61 -4.23
N MET A 84 0.94 -1.62 -4.73
CA MET A 84 0.08 -1.55 -5.91
C MET A 84 -1.39 -1.63 -5.47
N LEU A 85 -2.16 -0.62 -5.87
CA LEU A 85 -3.58 -0.50 -5.55
C LEU A 85 -4.41 -1.16 -6.65
N TYR A 86 -5.34 -2.02 -6.26
CA TYR A 86 -6.25 -2.71 -7.17
C TYR A 86 -7.70 -2.50 -6.76
N LYS A 87 -8.60 -2.51 -7.74
CA LYS A 87 -10.03 -2.47 -7.47
C LYS A 87 -10.45 -3.72 -6.69
N LYS A 88 -11.24 -3.54 -5.63
CA LYS A 88 -11.82 -4.65 -4.86
C LYS A 88 -13.04 -5.22 -5.59
N HIS A 89 -13.06 -6.51 -5.86
CA HIS A 89 -14.21 -7.24 -6.42
C HIS A 89 -14.16 -8.73 -6.07
N LYS A 90 -15.30 -9.42 -6.22
CA LYS A 90 -15.51 -10.81 -5.77
C LYS A 90 -14.51 -11.81 -6.37
N ASN A 91 -14.18 -11.65 -7.65
CA ASN A 91 -13.32 -12.58 -8.39
C ASN A 91 -11.92 -12.02 -8.64
N PHE A 92 -11.38 -11.25 -7.69
CA PHE A 92 -10.06 -10.67 -7.83
C PHE A 92 -8.98 -11.75 -8.00
N ASN A 93 -8.10 -11.53 -8.97
CA ASN A 93 -7.05 -12.42 -9.40
C ASN A 93 -5.76 -11.64 -9.60
N ARG A 94 -4.81 -11.85 -8.68
CA ARG A 94 -3.47 -11.22 -8.67
C ARG A 94 -2.70 -11.31 -9.99
N LYS A 95 -2.97 -12.31 -10.84
CA LYS A 95 -2.26 -12.51 -12.11
C LYS A 95 -2.95 -11.86 -13.30
N LYS A 96 -4.26 -11.61 -13.22
CA LYS A 96 -5.07 -11.15 -14.35
C LYS A 96 -5.51 -9.70 -14.19
N ASP A 97 -5.82 -9.30 -12.97
CA ASP A 97 -6.26 -7.94 -12.69
C ASP A 97 -5.10 -6.96 -12.77
N LYS A 98 -5.35 -5.81 -13.39
CA LYS A 98 -4.36 -4.75 -13.53
C LYS A 98 -4.43 -3.79 -12.34
N PRO A 99 -3.27 -3.30 -11.85
CA PRO A 99 -3.28 -2.27 -10.82
C PRO A 99 -3.91 -0.99 -11.36
N MET A 100 -4.62 -0.28 -10.48
CA MET A 100 -5.13 1.06 -10.73
C MET A 100 -3.99 2.08 -10.72
N CYS A 101 -3.08 1.94 -9.75
CA CYS A 101 -1.91 2.78 -9.59
C CYS A 101 -0.89 2.13 -8.65
N SER A 102 0.37 2.56 -8.76
CA SER A 102 1.32 2.45 -7.67
C SER A 102 0.97 3.49 -6.61
N MET A 103 1.07 3.13 -5.33
CA MET A 103 0.72 3.96 -4.20
C MET A 103 1.93 4.13 -3.28
N LYS A 104 2.31 5.39 -3.05
CA LYS A 104 3.37 5.73 -2.10
C LYS A 104 2.79 6.34 -0.85
N PHE A 105 3.31 5.91 0.30
CA PHE A 105 3.08 6.55 1.57
C PHE A 105 4.14 7.62 1.77
N VAL A 106 3.73 8.86 2.04
CA VAL A 106 4.64 10.01 2.19
C VAL A 106 4.27 10.79 3.45
N GLY A 107 5.24 11.28 4.22
CA GLY A 107 4.97 12.17 5.35
C GLY A 107 4.39 13.52 4.90
N SER A 108 3.76 14.25 5.82
CA SER A 108 3.25 15.59 5.56
C SER A 108 4.35 16.60 5.25
N ASP A 109 5.52 16.37 5.86
CA ASP A 109 6.68 17.24 5.76
C ASP A 109 7.68 16.74 4.70
N ASP A 110 7.46 15.53 4.18
CA ASP A 110 8.20 15.03 3.03
C ASP A 110 7.72 15.79 1.79
N ALA A 111 8.63 16.53 1.15
CA ALA A 111 8.32 17.14 -0.14
C ALA A 111 7.93 16.01 -1.11
N ALA A 112 6.66 15.98 -1.54
CA ALA A 112 6.19 15.01 -2.53
C ALA A 112 7.08 14.96 -3.80
N ARG A 113 7.82 16.06 -4.06
CA ARG A 113 8.86 16.20 -5.07
C ARG A 113 9.99 15.16 -4.95
N ASP A 114 10.42 14.78 -3.76
CA ASP A 114 11.49 13.79 -3.56
C ASP A 114 10.98 12.37 -3.84
N ALA A 115 9.73 12.09 -3.47
CA ALA A 115 9.06 10.83 -3.79
C ALA A 115 8.82 10.63 -5.30
N ILE A 116 8.73 11.73 -6.06
CA ILE A 116 8.62 11.76 -7.54
C ILE A 116 10.00 11.76 -8.19
N GLY A 117 11.01 12.40 -7.60
CA GLY A 117 12.38 12.51 -8.14
C GLY A 117 13.11 11.18 -8.29
N CYS A 118 12.81 10.19 -7.45
CA CYS A 118 13.30 8.81 -7.63
C CYS A 118 12.64 8.07 -8.81
N ILE A 119 11.61 8.62 -9.44
CA ILE A 119 10.98 8.12 -10.67
C ILE A 119 11.80 8.65 -11.86
N GLY A 120 13.10 8.35 -11.86
CA GLY A 120 13.94 8.58 -13.02
C GLY A 120 13.36 7.83 -14.22
N GLY A 121 12.80 8.56 -15.19
CA GLY A 121 12.50 8.05 -16.52
C GLY A 121 11.25 7.16 -16.69
N ILE A 122 10.55 6.76 -15.63
CA ILE A 122 9.38 5.86 -15.73
C ILE A 122 8.09 6.63 -15.43
N LEU A 123 7.80 7.62 -16.27
CA LEU A 123 6.43 8.07 -16.51
C LEU A 123 5.75 7.20 -17.58
N SER A 124 6.03 5.89 -17.55
CA SER A 124 5.43 4.95 -18.50
C SER A 124 3.99 4.64 -18.10
N LYS A 125 3.04 5.52 -18.45
CA LYS A 125 1.58 5.24 -18.52
C LYS A 125 0.87 4.76 -17.24
N GLU A 126 1.56 4.47 -16.14
CA GLU A 126 0.96 4.01 -14.90
C GLU A 126 0.52 5.22 -14.07
N SER A 127 -0.75 5.20 -13.62
CA SER A 127 -1.24 6.23 -12.70
C SER A 127 -0.47 6.12 -11.38
N LEU A 128 -0.10 7.26 -10.79
CA LEU A 128 0.53 7.32 -9.46
C LEU A 128 -0.49 7.78 -8.43
N GLY A 129 -0.50 7.15 -7.26
CA GLY A 129 -1.28 7.55 -6.10
C GLY A 129 -0.38 7.86 -4.91
N PHE A 130 -0.80 8.81 -4.09
CA PHE A 130 -0.16 9.13 -2.82
C PHE A 130 -1.15 8.92 -1.68
N CYS A 131 -0.63 8.36 -0.59
CA CYS A 131 -1.25 8.43 0.72
C CYS A 131 -0.38 9.35 1.57
N VAL A 132 -0.81 10.60 1.72
CA VAL A 132 -0.11 11.58 2.54
C VAL A 132 -0.47 11.32 4.00
N LEU A 133 0.54 11.05 4.80
CA LEU A 133 0.45 10.72 6.22
C LEU A 133 0.72 11.98 7.06
N SER A 134 -0.16 12.28 7.99
CA SER A 134 0.02 13.29 9.04
C SER A 134 -0.20 12.61 10.40
N GLU A 135 0.16 13.26 11.50
CA GLU A 135 0.16 12.65 12.84
C GLU A 135 -1.13 11.91 13.22
N SER A 136 -2.29 12.44 12.79
CA SER A 136 -3.60 11.89 13.13
C SER A 136 -4.51 11.58 11.93
N GLN A 137 -4.05 11.88 10.70
CA GLN A 137 -4.87 11.75 9.49
C GLN A 137 -4.06 11.24 8.31
N PHE A 138 -4.74 10.64 7.35
CA PHE A 138 -4.17 10.29 6.05
C PHE A 138 -5.07 10.76 4.92
N THR A 139 -4.46 11.22 3.83
CA THR A 139 -5.18 11.73 2.65
C THR A 139 -4.76 10.95 1.41
N PHE A 140 -5.73 10.44 0.65
CA PHE A 140 -5.49 9.76 -0.61
C PHE A 140 -5.58 10.74 -1.77
N LEU A 141 -4.50 10.84 -2.54
CA LEU A 141 -4.40 11.68 -3.72
C LEU A 141 -4.11 10.80 -4.94
N LYS A 142 -4.82 11.04 -6.04
CA LYS A 142 -4.48 10.44 -7.34
C LYS A 142 -3.83 11.50 -8.21
N VAL A 143 -2.65 11.19 -8.72
CA VAL A 143 -1.99 12.04 -9.71
C VAL A 143 -2.71 11.86 -11.04
N THR A 144 -3.32 12.93 -11.53
CA THR A 144 -4.01 12.97 -12.82
C THR A 144 -3.13 13.54 -13.92
N LYS A 145 -2.26 14.48 -13.57
CA LYS A 145 -1.32 15.13 -14.49
C LYS A 145 -0.08 15.58 -13.72
N MET A 146 1.08 15.46 -14.34
CA MET A 146 2.30 16.10 -13.87
C MET A 146 2.72 17.16 -14.88
N GLU A 147 3.00 18.36 -14.39
CA GLU A 147 3.45 19.48 -15.21
C GLU A 147 4.81 19.95 -14.70
N CYS A 148 5.78 20.04 -15.61
CA CYS A 148 7.06 20.64 -15.30
C CYS A 148 6.89 22.15 -15.29
N LEU A 149 7.14 22.77 -14.14
CA LEU A 149 7.14 24.23 -14.03
C LEU A 149 8.39 24.77 -14.74
N ASP A 150 8.17 25.66 -15.69
CA ASP A 150 9.21 26.27 -16.53
C ASP A 150 9.39 27.76 -16.20
N MET A 151 10.25 28.44 -16.96
CA MET A 151 10.48 29.88 -16.79
C MET A 151 9.20 30.72 -17.02
N LYS A 152 8.22 30.21 -17.79
CA LYS A 152 6.95 30.88 -18.06
C LYS A 152 5.90 30.68 -16.97
N THR A 153 6.12 29.72 -16.07
CA THR A 153 5.18 29.41 -15.00
C THR A 153 5.12 30.54 -13.96
N PRO A 154 3.91 31.00 -13.53
CA PRO A 154 3.76 32.03 -12.52
C PRO A 154 4.52 31.74 -11.22
N LEU A 155 5.24 32.73 -10.68
CA LEU A 155 6.04 32.61 -9.46
C LEU A 155 5.26 32.07 -8.24
N LYS A 156 3.96 32.36 -8.15
CA LYS A 156 3.09 31.86 -7.08
C LYS A 156 2.89 30.34 -7.08
N LEU A 157 3.12 29.67 -8.22
CA LEU A 157 3.01 28.22 -8.38
C LEU A 157 4.38 27.52 -8.24
N LYS A 158 5.48 28.28 -8.20
CA LYS A 158 6.86 27.77 -8.05
C LYS A 158 7.31 27.65 -6.59
N LYS A 159 6.42 28.00 -5.65
CA LYS A 159 6.67 27.93 -4.21
C LYS A 159 6.12 26.63 -3.65
#